data_AF-A0A959UPS1-F1
#
_entry.id   AF-A0A959UPS1-F1
#
_cell.length_a   1.000
_cell.length_b   1.000
_cell.length_c   1.000
_cell.angle_alpha   90.00
_cell.angle_beta   90.00
_cell.angle_gamma   90.00
#
_symmetry.space_group_name_H-M   'P 1'
#
loop_
_entity.id
_entity.type
_entity.pdbx_description
1 polymer ?
#
loop_
_entity_poly.entity_id
_entity_poly.type
_entity_poly.pdbx_seq_one_letter_code
_entity_poly.pdbx_strand_id
1 'polypeptide(L)'
;MAERRNRIRGEEPEKKPRRSKRSRSSNDGAGVLTRFRAFLADRRTHKVGGLLLVLSAAYLTVAFVSYLFTWKIDQDLVSRSWSAIFSPEVRVENWLGKVGALVAHRFMHTWFGLAAFAFPLWAFLAGVRVLLGTWLLPVRRTLGWTAMALFWLPTLLGFIF
;
A
#
# COMPACT_ATOMS: atom_id res chain seq x y z
N MET A 1 68.38 -66.81 -9.32
CA MET A 1 67.91 -66.50 -7.95
C MET A 1 68.79 -65.38 -7.39
N ALA A 2 68.20 -64.49 -6.57
CA ALA A 2 68.83 -63.42 -5.76
C ALA A 2 69.08 -62.03 -6.42
N GLU A 3 67.99 -61.30 -6.65
CA GLU A 3 67.63 -60.00 -6.04
C GLU A 3 68.72 -59.01 -5.56
N ARG A 4 68.61 -57.72 -5.97
CA ARG A 4 68.52 -56.50 -5.10
C ARG A 4 68.87 -55.19 -5.84
N ARG A 5 67.90 -54.29 -6.01
CA ARG A 5 67.73 -53.03 -5.23
C ARG A 5 66.92 -51.98 -6.01
N ASN A 6 65.76 -51.66 -5.45
CA ASN A 6 64.97 -50.48 -5.76
C ASN A 6 65.72 -49.16 -5.48
N ARG A 7 65.48 -48.16 -6.32
CA ARG A 7 65.45 -46.74 -5.91
C ARG A 7 64.15 -46.13 -6.42
N ILE A 8 63.18 -46.02 -5.51
CA ILE A 8 61.92 -45.32 -5.71
C ILE A 8 62.23 -43.82 -5.84
N ARG A 9 61.96 -43.27 -7.01
CA ARG A 9 61.98 -41.82 -7.27
C ARG A 9 60.78 -41.22 -6.53
N GLY A 10 61.04 -40.23 -5.68
CA GLY A 10 60.12 -39.72 -4.67
C GLY A 10 58.71 -39.43 -5.18
N GLU A 11 57.72 -39.97 -4.46
CA GLU A 11 56.36 -39.47 -4.48
C GLU A 11 56.32 -38.19 -3.65
N GLU A 12 56.05 -37.07 -4.30
CA GLU A 12 55.65 -35.84 -3.61
C GLU A 12 54.35 -36.11 -2.84
N PRO A 13 54.16 -35.55 -1.63
CA PRO A 13 52.93 -35.77 -0.89
C PRO A 13 51.77 -35.09 -1.61
N GLU A 14 50.86 -35.91 -2.15
CA GLU A 14 49.60 -35.48 -2.76
C GLU A 14 48.82 -34.63 -1.74
N LYS A 15 48.73 -33.32 -1.99
CA LYS A 15 47.95 -32.38 -1.18
C LYS A 15 46.46 -32.73 -1.33
N LYS A 16 45.90 -33.38 -0.30
CA LYS A 16 44.44 -33.57 -0.15
C LYS A 16 43.69 -32.27 -0.47
N PRO A 17 42.62 -32.29 -1.27
CA PRO A 17 41.87 -31.08 -1.56
C PRO A 17 41.21 -30.61 -0.25
N ARG A 18 41.58 -29.41 0.20
CA ARG A 18 40.90 -28.72 1.30
C ARG A 18 39.44 -28.54 0.87
N ARG A 19 38.55 -29.33 1.47
CA ARG A 19 37.10 -29.20 1.36
C ARG A 19 36.75 -27.77 1.76
N SER A 20 36.49 -26.90 0.79
CA SER A 20 36.07 -25.53 1.07
C SER A 20 34.73 -25.62 1.79
N LYS A 21 34.70 -25.19 3.05
CA LYS A 21 33.45 -24.96 3.76
C LYS A 21 32.74 -23.85 3.00
N ARG A 22 31.79 -24.23 2.14
CA ARG A 22 30.85 -23.32 1.49
C ARG A 22 30.10 -22.60 2.61
N SER A 23 30.51 -21.37 2.91
CA SER A 23 29.77 -20.49 3.81
C SER A 23 28.40 -20.28 3.19
N ARG A 24 27.36 -20.89 3.78
CA ARG A 24 25.98 -20.50 3.52
C ARG A 24 25.80 -19.09 4.09
N SER A 25 26.09 -18.09 3.26
CA SER A 25 25.65 -16.72 3.52
C SER A 25 24.12 -16.75 3.51
N SER A 26 23.52 -16.57 4.67
CA SER A 26 22.09 -16.45 4.90
C SER A 26 21.56 -15.26 4.10
N ASN A 27 21.05 -15.55 2.91
CA ASN A 27 20.41 -14.58 2.01
C ASN A 27 18.88 -14.57 2.20
N ASP A 28 18.40 -14.94 3.39
CA ASP A 28 16.97 -15.18 3.65
C ASP A 28 16.12 -13.93 3.40
N GLY A 29 16.65 -12.74 3.66
CA GLY A 29 16.00 -11.46 3.36
C GLY A 29 15.83 -11.20 1.84
N ALA A 30 16.81 -11.58 1.02
CA ALA A 30 16.69 -11.51 -0.43
C ALA A 30 15.68 -12.54 -0.95
N GLY A 31 15.57 -13.70 -0.30
CA GLY A 31 14.56 -14.72 -0.61
C GLY A 31 13.14 -14.21 -0.39
N VAL A 32 12.88 -13.53 0.73
CA VAL A 32 11.56 -12.94 1.06
C VAL A 32 11.19 -11.85 0.05
N LEU A 33 12.07 -10.86 -0.19
CA LEU A 33 11.84 -9.80 -1.17
C LEU A 33 11.62 -10.34 -2.60
N THR A 34 12.37 -11.37 -3.00
CA THR A 34 12.21 -12.00 -4.33
C THR A 34 10.88 -12.75 -4.43
N ARG A 35 10.42 -13.41 -3.36
CA ARG A 35 9.11 -14.06 -3.29
C ARG A 35 7.97 -13.05 -3.30
N PHE A 36 8.09 -11.94 -2.56
CA PHE A 36 7.13 -10.83 -2.62
C PHE A 36 7.06 -10.22 -4.02
N ARG A 37 8.20 -9.95 -4.66
CA ARG A 37 8.23 -9.47 -6.05
C ARG A 37 7.60 -10.45 -7.03
N ALA A 38 7.86 -11.75 -6.88
CA ALA A 38 7.23 -12.79 -7.70
C ALA A 38 5.71 -12.86 -7.47
N PHE A 39 5.25 -12.71 -6.22
CA PHE A 39 3.83 -12.66 -5.88
C PHE A 39 3.13 -11.41 -6.44
N LEU A 40 3.80 -10.25 -6.41
CA LEU A 40 3.32 -9.00 -7.02
C LEU A 40 3.35 -9.07 -8.55
N ALA A 41 4.30 -9.79 -9.14
CA ALA A 41 4.40 -9.98 -10.59
C ALA A 41 3.30 -10.91 -11.13
N ASP A 42 2.62 -11.69 -10.27
CA ASP A 42 1.52 -12.53 -10.69
C ASP A 42 0.35 -11.68 -11.23
N ARG A 43 -0.13 -12.07 -12.40
CA ARG A 43 -1.24 -11.43 -13.10
C ARG A 43 -2.54 -11.53 -12.29
N ARG A 44 -2.69 -12.58 -11.46
CA ARG A 44 -3.84 -12.75 -10.57
C ARG A 44 -3.81 -11.72 -9.44
N THR A 45 -2.65 -11.52 -8.81
CA THR A 45 -2.47 -10.52 -7.73
C THR A 45 -2.73 -9.11 -8.23
N HIS A 46 -2.29 -8.77 -9.45
CA HIS A 46 -2.61 -7.48 -10.06
C HIS A 46 -4.13 -7.26 -10.20
N LYS A 47 -4.87 -8.25 -10.71
CA LYS A 47 -6.34 -8.13 -10.84
C LYS A 47 -7.03 -7.96 -9.50
N VAL A 48 -6.62 -8.72 -8.49
CA VAL A 48 -7.15 -8.61 -7.12
C VAL A 48 -6.83 -7.23 -6.54
N GLY A 49 -5.59 -6.76 -6.67
CA GLY A 49 -5.18 -5.44 -6.20
C GLY A 49 -5.95 -4.32 -6.89
N GLY A 50 -6.14 -4.41 -8.21
CA GLY A 50 -6.97 -3.46 -8.96
C GLY A 50 -8.41 -3.44 -8.47
N LEU A 51 -9.03 -4.61 -8.28
CA LEU A 51 -10.41 -4.72 -7.78
C LEU A 51 -10.54 -4.14 -6.37
N LEU A 52 -9.61 -4.46 -5.48
CA LEU A 52 -9.57 -3.88 -4.14
C LEU A 52 -9.46 -2.36 -4.21
N LEU A 53 -8.65 -1.81 -5.10
CA LEU A 53 -8.51 -0.36 -5.25
C LEU A 53 -9.82 0.30 -5.70
N VAL A 54 -10.54 -0.30 -6.64
CA VAL A 54 -11.86 0.17 -7.09
C VAL A 54 -12.89 0.09 -5.96
N LEU A 55 -12.91 -1.01 -5.20
CA LEU A 55 -13.80 -1.16 -4.05
C LEU A 55 -13.48 -0.15 -2.94
N SER A 56 -12.20 0.09 -2.64
CA SER A 56 -11.77 1.12 -1.71
C SER A 56 -12.16 2.52 -2.19
N ALA A 57 -12.06 2.81 -3.48
CA ALA A 57 -12.52 4.08 -4.04
C ALA A 57 -14.04 4.27 -3.86
N ALA A 58 -14.83 3.24 -4.13
CA ALA A 58 -16.27 3.27 -3.90
C ALA A 58 -16.60 3.45 -2.41
N TYR A 59 -15.94 2.71 -1.54
CA TYR A 59 -16.07 2.84 -0.08
C TYR A 59 -15.79 4.26 0.38
N LEU A 60 -14.65 4.84 -0.01
CA LEU A 60 -14.28 6.21 0.36
C LEU A 60 -15.27 7.24 -0.19
N THR A 61 -15.74 7.06 -1.42
CA THR A 61 -16.75 7.95 -2.02
C THR A 61 -18.02 7.96 -1.19
N VAL A 62 -18.55 6.79 -0.83
CA VAL A 62 -19.74 6.68 0.01
C VAL A 62 -19.51 7.27 1.39
N ALA A 63 -18.35 7.02 2.00
CA ALA A 63 -17.99 7.58 3.31
C ALA A 63 -17.99 9.12 3.28
N PHE A 64 -17.39 9.70 2.23
CA PHE A 64 -17.26 11.14 2.07
C PHE A 64 -18.61 11.80 1.75
N VAL A 65 -19.40 11.20 0.86
CA VAL A 65 -20.76 11.69 0.55
C VAL A 65 -21.62 11.66 1.80
N SER A 66 -21.60 10.56 2.56
CA SER A 66 -22.36 10.46 3.81
C SER A 66 -21.89 11.51 4.83
N TYR A 67 -20.59 11.77 4.92
CA TYR A 67 -20.03 12.76 5.83
C TYR A 67 -20.48 14.20 5.53
N LEU A 68 -20.73 14.57 4.27
CA LEU A 68 -21.28 15.89 3.93
C LEU A 68 -22.62 16.18 4.62
N PHE A 69 -23.37 15.15 5.01
CA PHE A 69 -24.63 15.28 5.75
C PHE A 69 -24.45 15.04 7.26
N THR A 70 -23.51 14.19 7.67
CA THR A 70 -23.33 13.78 9.08
C THR A 70 -22.24 14.54 9.84
N TRP A 71 -21.50 15.45 9.18
CA TRP A 71 -20.31 16.10 9.75
C TRP A 71 -20.53 16.79 11.10
N LYS A 72 -21.72 17.34 11.35
CA LYS A 72 -22.06 18.02 12.62
C LYS A 72 -22.06 17.06 13.80
N ILE A 73 -22.61 15.87 13.59
CA ILE A 73 -22.70 14.83 14.63
C ILE A 73 -21.32 14.23 14.85
N ASP A 74 -20.54 14.05 13.78
CA ASP A 74 -19.20 13.49 13.82
C ASP A 74 -18.15 14.43 14.48
N GLN A 75 -18.44 15.72 14.69
CA GLN A 75 -17.55 16.64 15.41
C GLN A 75 -17.53 16.38 16.93
N ASP A 76 -18.66 16.05 17.56
CA ASP A 76 -18.70 15.73 19.00
C ASP A 76 -17.89 14.46 19.31
N LEU A 77 -17.84 13.53 18.35
CA LEU A 77 -17.13 12.27 18.49
C LEU A 77 -15.61 12.43 18.60
N VAL A 78 -15.03 13.41 17.91
CA VAL A 78 -13.56 13.64 17.91
C VAL A 78 -13.08 14.37 19.16
N SER A 79 -13.98 15.04 19.90
CA SER A 79 -13.66 15.56 21.23
C SER A 79 -13.36 14.45 22.24
N ARG A 80 -13.77 13.21 21.93
CA ARG A 80 -13.58 12.03 22.77
C ARG A 80 -12.30 11.29 22.41
N SER A 81 -11.68 10.66 23.41
CA SER A 81 -10.45 9.89 23.22
C SER A 81 -10.65 8.73 22.23
N TRP A 82 -9.59 8.31 21.52
CA TRP A 82 -9.65 7.27 20.48
C TRP A 82 -10.30 5.95 20.96
N SER A 83 -10.11 5.60 22.23
CA SER A 83 -10.75 4.43 22.86
C SER A 83 -12.27 4.60 23.03
N ALA A 84 -12.74 5.83 23.30
CA ALA A 84 -14.14 6.14 23.51
C ALA A 84 -14.93 6.16 22.19
N ILE A 85 -14.29 6.43 21.05
CA ILE A 85 -14.95 6.40 19.73
C ILE A 85 -15.47 4.99 19.40
N PHE A 86 -14.73 3.94 19.78
CA PHE A 86 -15.16 2.57 19.57
C PHE A 86 -16.20 2.07 20.60
N SER A 87 -16.45 2.82 21.67
CA SER A 87 -17.48 2.46 22.67
C SER A 87 -18.89 2.38 22.07
N PRO A 88 -19.71 1.40 22.45
CA PRO A 88 -21.04 1.19 21.89
C PRO A 88 -22.02 2.37 22.13
N GLU A 89 -21.73 3.22 23.12
CA GLU A 89 -22.47 4.44 23.43
C GLU A 89 -22.35 5.51 22.33
N VAL A 90 -21.27 5.46 21.55
CA VAL A 90 -21.01 6.41 20.47
C VAL A 90 -21.76 5.99 19.21
N ARG A 91 -22.84 6.72 18.92
CA ARG A 91 -23.63 6.57 17.68
C ARG A 91 -23.03 7.41 16.56
N VAL A 92 -22.89 6.80 15.39
CA VAL A 92 -22.40 7.41 14.15
C VAL A 92 -23.48 7.25 13.10
N GLU A 93 -23.76 8.32 12.36
CA GLU A 93 -24.76 8.31 11.29
C GLU A 93 -24.16 8.06 9.90
N ASN A 94 -22.82 8.04 9.79
CA ASN A 94 -22.16 7.72 8.53
C ASN A 94 -22.57 6.32 8.06
N TRP A 95 -22.91 6.17 6.77
CA TRP A 95 -23.42 4.91 6.22
C TRP A 95 -22.44 3.74 6.33
N LEU A 96 -21.15 4.03 6.43
CA LEU A 96 -20.09 3.03 6.59
C LEU A 96 -19.66 2.88 8.07
N GLY A 97 -20.47 3.40 8.98
CA GLY A 97 -20.26 3.35 10.41
C GLY A 97 -19.06 4.16 10.86
N LYS A 98 -18.51 3.79 12.03
CA LYS A 98 -17.45 4.53 12.72
C LYS A 98 -16.17 4.69 11.91
N VAL A 99 -15.78 3.65 11.16
CA VAL A 99 -14.57 3.67 10.35
C VAL A 99 -14.73 4.65 9.18
N GLY A 100 -15.88 4.62 8.50
CA GLY A 100 -16.19 5.57 7.44
C GLY A 100 -16.20 7.01 7.94
N ALA A 101 -16.86 7.27 9.07
CA ALA A 101 -16.88 8.59 9.70
C ALA A 101 -15.48 9.08 10.09
N LEU A 102 -14.66 8.22 10.69
CA LEU A 102 -13.30 8.59 11.09
C LEU A 102 -12.42 8.94 9.89
N VAL A 103 -12.47 8.12 8.83
CA VAL A 103 -11.69 8.35 7.61
C VAL A 103 -12.17 9.61 6.91
N ALA A 104 -13.49 9.77 6.76
CA ALA A 104 -14.07 10.96 6.15
C ALA A 104 -13.75 12.23 6.95
N HIS A 105 -13.91 12.22 8.27
CA HIS A 105 -13.54 13.34 9.14
C HIS A 105 -12.06 13.68 8.98
N ARG A 106 -11.15 12.70 8.98
CA ARG A 106 -9.72 12.99 8.83
C ARG A 106 -9.41 13.67 7.50
N PHE A 107 -9.94 13.16 6.39
CA PHE A 107 -9.64 13.70 5.07
C PHE A 107 -10.36 15.01 4.79
N MET A 108 -11.63 15.12 5.16
CA MET A 108 -12.49 16.25 4.82
C MET A 108 -12.42 17.37 5.85
N HIS A 109 -12.40 17.07 7.14
CA HIS A 109 -12.38 18.12 8.17
C HIS A 109 -10.95 18.57 8.52
N THR A 110 -10.02 17.63 8.70
CA THR A 110 -8.67 17.98 9.17
C THR A 110 -7.70 18.35 8.04
N TRP A 111 -7.85 17.77 6.85
CA TRP A 111 -6.83 17.88 5.80
C TRP A 111 -7.26 18.73 4.60
N PHE A 112 -8.08 18.18 3.71
CA PHE A 112 -8.26 18.69 2.35
C PHE A 112 -9.68 19.20 2.06
N GLY A 113 -10.57 19.27 3.06
CA GLY A 113 -11.92 19.78 2.80
C GLY A 113 -12.70 18.93 1.79
N LEU A 114 -13.53 19.62 1.01
CA LEU A 114 -14.19 19.06 -0.17
C LEU A 114 -13.22 18.54 -1.23
N ALA A 115 -11.97 19.03 -1.25
CA ALA A 115 -11.01 18.59 -2.25
C ALA A 115 -10.57 17.13 -2.04
N ALA A 116 -10.83 16.57 -0.85
CA ALA A 116 -10.56 15.16 -0.54
C ALA A 116 -11.18 14.16 -1.53
N PHE A 117 -12.23 14.53 -2.27
CA PHE A 117 -12.79 13.67 -3.33
C PHE A 117 -11.80 13.34 -4.46
N ALA A 118 -10.66 14.03 -4.56
CA ALA A 118 -9.58 13.65 -5.46
C ALA A 118 -9.00 12.26 -5.13
N PHE A 119 -8.91 11.87 -3.85
CA PHE A 119 -8.33 10.58 -3.44
C PHE A 119 -9.12 9.36 -3.93
N PRO A 120 -10.45 9.24 -3.69
CA PRO A 120 -11.23 8.15 -4.26
C PRO A 120 -11.21 8.18 -5.79
N LEU A 121 -11.18 9.36 -6.42
CA LEU A 121 -11.06 9.44 -7.88
C LEU A 121 -9.72 8.87 -8.37
N TRP A 122 -8.60 9.22 -7.76
CA TRP A 122 -7.28 8.69 -8.12
C TRP A 122 -7.20 7.18 -7.89
N ALA A 123 -7.72 6.69 -6.77
CA ALA A 123 -7.81 5.26 -6.49
C ALA A 123 -8.69 4.54 -7.53
N PHE A 124 -9.81 5.12 -7.93
CA PHE A 124 -10.66 4.57 -8.98
C PHE A 124 -9.91 4.50 -10.33
N LEU A 125 -9.31 5.61 -10.79
CA LEU A 125 -8.54 5.64 -12.03
C LEU A 125 -7.41 4.61 -12.04
N ALA A 126 -6.66 4.52 -10.95
CA ALA A 126 -5.58 3.55 -10.81
C ALA A 126 -6.09 2.11 -10.80
N GLY A 127 -7.20 1.85 -10.10
CA GLY A 127 -7.79 0.52 -9.99
C GLY A 127 -8.28 0.05 -11.35
N VAL A 128 -9.10 0.87 -12.00
CA VAL A 128 -9.64 0.53 -13.32
C VAL A 128 -8.54 0.39 -14.37
N ARG A 129 -7.48 1.20 -14.31
CA ARG A 129 -6.27 1.03 -15.15
C ARG A 129 -5.64 -0.35 -14.97
N VAL A 130 -5.54 -0.85 -13.74
CA VAL A 130 -4.99 -2.18 -13.45
C VAL A 130 -5.93 -3.30 -13.94
N LEU A 131 -7.25 -3.13 -13.82
CA LEU A 131 -8.22 -4.13 -14.30
C LEU A 131 -8.32 -4.20 -15.83
N LEU A 132 -8.52 -3.05 -16.49
CA LEU A 132 -8.80 -2.98 -17.93
C LEU A 132 -7.55 -2.83 -18.79
N GLY A 133 -6.41 -2.44 -18.21
CA GLY A 133 -5.18 -2.24 -18.97
C GLY A 133 -5.27 -1.08 -19.98
N THR A 134 -6.26 -0.19 -19.85
CA THR A 134 -6.47 1.04 -20.61
C THR A 134 -6.76 2.20 -19.65
N TRP A 135 -6.60 3.44 -20.11
CA TRP A 135 -6.94 4.63 -19.34
C TRP A 135 -8.32 5.12 -19.79
N LEU A 136 -9.26 5.30 -18.87
CA LEU A 136 -10.61 5.80 -19.19
C LEU A 136 -10.66 7.32 -19.37
N LEU A 137 -9.75 8.02 -18.72
CA LEU A 137 -9.67 9.48 -18.69
C LEU A 137 -8.25 9.92 -19.03
N PRO A 138 -8.05 11.15 -19.52
CA PRO A 138 -6.72 11.72 -19.74
C PRO A 138 -6.04 11.97 -18.38
N VAL A 139 -5.42 10.93 -17.83
CA VAL A 139 -4.93 10.88 -16.43
C VAL A 139 -4.04 12.05 -16.06
N ARG A 140 -3.13 12.47 -16.95
CA ARG A 140 -2.28 13.64 -16.68
C ARG A 140 -3.09 14.92 -16.48
N ARG A 141 -4.14 15.13 -17.27
CA ARG A 141 -5.04 16.29 -17.12
C ARG A 141 -5.90 16.14 -15.88
N THR A 142 -6.51 14.97 -15.66
CA THR A 142 -7.36 14.73 -14.49
C THR A 142 -6.59 14.89 -13.18
N LEU A 143 -5.39 14.29 -13.06
CA LEU A 143 -4.53 14.46 -11.89
C LEU A 143 -4.06 15.91 -11.76
N GLY A 144 -3.71 16.59 -12.85
CA GLY A 144 -3.32 18.00 -12.80
C GLY A 144 -4.42 18.90 -12.23
N TRP A 145 -5.63 18.82 -12.77
CA TRP A 145 -6.77 19.61 -12.29
C TRP A 145 -7.17 19.29 -10.85
N THR A 146 -7.19 18.00 -10.49
CA THR A 146 -7.58 17.59 -9.13
C THR A 146 -6.49 17.87 -8.10
N ALA A 147 -5.21 17.82 -8.46
CA ALA A 147 -4.11 18.24 -7.59
C ALA A 147 -4.12 19.76 -7.36
N MET A 148 -4.42 20.54 -8.41
CA MET A 148 -4.66 21.98 -8.23
C MET A 148 -5.84 22.22 -7.29
N ALA A 149 -6.99 21.56 -7.52
CA ALA A 149 -8.13 21.67 -6.62
C ALA A 149 -7.77 21.29 -5.17
N LEU A 150 -6.94 20.26 -4.97
CA LEU A 150 -6.46 19.83 -3.64
C LEU A 150 -5.74 20.93 -2.86
N PHE A 151 -5.02 21.80 -3.56
CA PHE A 151 -4.25 22.89 -2.94
C PHE A 151 -5.07 24.18 -2.80
N TRP A 152 -5.79 24.56 -3.85
CA TRP A 152 -6.48 25.85 -3.92
C TRP A 152 -7.85 25.83 -3.23
N LEU A 153 -8.58 24.72 -3.28
CA LEU A 153 -9.94 24.67 -2.76
C LEU A 153 -10.02 24.79 -1.23
N PRO A 154 -9.15 24.14 -0.44
CA PRO A 154 -9.13 24.32 1.02
C PRO A 154 -8.71 25.73 1.45
N THR A 155 -7.73 26.31 0.76
CA THR A 155 -7.22 27.66 1.06
C THR A 155 -8.27 28.74 0.76
N LEU A 156 -9.00 28.61 -0.34
CA LEU A 156 -10.11 29.52 -0.66
C LEU A 156 -11.27 29.37 0.33
N LEU A 157 -11.65 28.14 0.67
CA LEU A 157 -12.71 27.90 1.66
C LEU A 157 -12.33 28.48 3.02
N GLY A 158 -11.11 28.25 3.51
CA GLY A 158 -10.66 28.79 4.79
C GLY A 158 -10.45 30.31 4.83
N PHE A 159 -10.49 31.00 3.69
CA PHE A 159 -10.52 32.47 3.65
C PHE A 159 -11.94 33.02 3.71
N ILE A 160 -12.92 32.26 3.19
CA ILE A 160 -14.33 32.67 3.09
C ILE A 160 -15.09 32.37 4.38
N PHE A 161 -14.71 31.32 5.09
CA PHE A 161 -15.34 30.83 6.33
C PHE A 161 -14.37 30.95 7.51
#